data_AF-A0A7L7MDN8-F1
#
_entry.id   AF-A0A7L7MDN8-F1
#
_cell.length_a   1.000
_cell.length_b   1.000
_cell.length_c   1.000
_cell.angle_alpha   90.00
_cell.angle_beta   90.00
_cell.angle_gamma   90.00
#
_symmetry.space_group_name_H-M   'P 1'
#
loop_
_entity.id
_entity.type
_entity.pdbx_description
1 polymer ?
#
loop_
_entity_poly.entity_id
_entity_poly.type
_entity_poly.pdbx_seq_one_letter_code
_entity_poly.pdbx_strand_id
1 'polypeptide(L)' 'MSSETSNDETNLSVFRTPDSKLHTGSENPIDPEDLVRASGREPTPERLARAAKLLEEEGPSAVERYLP' A
#
# COMPACT_ATOMS: atom_id res chain seq x y z
N MET A 1 -18.61 -35.79 41.53
CA MET A 1 -19.12 -34.71 40.67
C MET A 1 -17.92 -34.11 39.96
N SER A 2 -17.82 -34.42 38.67
CA SER A 2 -17.09 -33.78 37.57
C SER A 2 -15.62 -33.37 37.75
N SER A 3 -14.78 -34.06 36.95
CA SER A 3 -13.61 -33.57 36.21
C SER A 3 -13.75 -32.11 35.75
N GLU A 4 -12.72 -31.31 35.46
CA GLU A 4 -11.64 -31.58 34.52
C GLU A 4 -10.64 -30.41 34.57
N THR A 5 -9.35 -30.71 34.58
CA THR A 5 -8.27 -29.76 34.25
C THR A 5 -8.32 -29.49 32.74
N SER A 6 -8.34 -28.24 32.27
CA SER A 6 -7.91 -27.91 30.89
C SER A 6 -7.67 -26.42 30.68
N ASN A 7 -6.39 -26.08 30.64
CA ASN A 7 -5.71 -25.12 29.76
C ASN A 7 -6.53 -23.96 29.19
N ASP A 8 -6.43 -22.80 29.83
CA ASP A 8 -6.65 -21.50 29.20
C ASP A 8 -5.37 -21.07 28.44
N GLU A 9 -5.00 -21.84 27.41
CA GLU A 9 -3.86 -21.56 26.51
C GLU A 9 -4.37 -21.15 25.12
N THR A 10 -5.25 -20.15 25.02
CA THR A 10 -5.68 -19.64 23.69
C THR A 10 -5.91 -18.13 23.60
N ASN A 11 -5.31 -17.30 24.47
CA ASN A 11 -5.34 -15.83 24.30
C ASN A 11 -4.14 -15.27 23.51
N LEU A 12 -3.68 -15.96 22.46
CA LEU A 12 -2.57 -15.49 21.61
C LEU A 12 -2.93 -15.42 20.11
N SER A 13 -4.20 -15.21 19.78
CA SER A 13 -4.65 -15.16 18.37
C SER A 13 -5.24 -13.81 17.93
N VAL A 14 -5.42 -12.85 18.84
CA VAL A 14 -6.02 -11.53 18.51
C VAL A 14 -4.98 -10.47 18.12
N PHE A 15 -3.68 -10.76 18.30
CA PHE A 15 -2.57 -9.88 17.90
C PHE A 15 -1.88 -10.27 16.59
N ARG A 16 -2.35 -11.31 15.91
CA ARG A 16 -1.81 -11.64 14.60
C ARG A 16 -2.48 -10.71 13.60
N THR A 17 -1.80 -9.62 13.25
CA THR A 17 -2.23 -8.76 12.14
C THR A 17 -2.64 -9.68 10.99
N PRO A 18 -3.92 -9.66 10.56
CA PRO A 18 -4.37 -10.58 9.53
C PRO A 18 -3.55 -10.34 8.28
N ASP A 19 -2.65 -11.27 7.99
CA ASP A 19 -1.70 -11.22 6.88
C ASP A 19 -2.44 -10.96 5.55
N SER A 20 -3.64 -11.51 5.41
CA SER A 20 -4.54 -11.31 4.28
C SER A 20 -5.12 -9.88 4.12
N LYS A 21 -4.95 -9.01 5.11
CA LYS A 21 -5.32 -7.58 5.04
C LYS A 21 -4.10 -6.66 4.90
N LEU A 22 -2.89 -7.23 4.98
CA LEU A 22 -1.67 -6.51 4.68
C LEU A 22 -1.44 -6.59 3.17
N HIS A 23 -2.05 -5.67 2.43
CA HIS A 23 -1.75 -5.50 1.02
C HIS A 23 -0.41 -4.77 0.96
N THR A 24 0.64 -5.45 0.51
CA THR A 24 1.88 -4.75 0.13
C THR A 24 1.47 -3.81 -1.00
N GLY A 25 1.71 -2.51 -0.86
CA GLY A 25 1.16 -1.45 -1.74
C GLY A 25 1.62 -1.48 -3.21
N SER A 26 2.04 -2.64 -3.72
CA SER A 26 2.54 -2.87 -5.07
C SER A 26 1.53 -3.56 -5.99
N GLU A 27 0.37 -3.99 -5.47
CA GLU A 27 -0.64 -4.72 -6.26
C GLU A 27 -1.55 -3.81 -7.07
N ASN A 28 -1.63 -2.52 -6.70
CA ASN A 28 -2.47 -1.54 -7.37
C ASN A 28 -1.67 -0.67 -8.36
N PRO A 29 -2.27 -0.26 -9.48
CA PRO A 29 -1.67 0.72 -10.37
C PRO A 29 -1.41 2.02 -9.61
N ILE A 30 -0.29 2.66 -9.94
CA ILE A 30 0.15 3.89 -9.29
C ILE A 30 -0.72 5.05 -9.76
N ASP A 31 -1.31 5.79 -8.83
CA ASP A 31 -2.07 7.00 -9.14
C ASP A 31 -1.12 8.17 -9.46
N PRO A 32 -1.48 9.08 -10.39
CA PRO A 32 -0.68 10.27 -10.68
C PRO A 32 -0.47 11.16 -9.46
N GLU A 33 -1.41 11.18 -8.52
CA GLU A 33 -1.26 11.92 -7.26
C GLU A 33 -0.14 11.34 -6.38
N ASP A 34 -0.07 10.01 -6.27
CA ASP A 34 0.98 9.34 -5.50
C ASP A 34 2.36 9.57 -6.11
N LEU A 35 2.45 9.56 -7.44
CA LEU A 35 3.68 9.89 -8.16
C LEU A 35 4.18 11.31 -7.84
N VAL A 36 3.27 12.29 -7.81
CA VAL A 36 3.61 13.69 -7.46
C VAL A 36 4.05 13.81 -6.01
N ARG A 37 3.32 13.18 -5.08
CA ARG A 37 3.65 13.20 -3.65
C ARG A 37 4.97 12.49 -3.36
N ALA A 38 5.23 11.36 -4.00
CA ALA A 38 6.49 10.63 -3.89
C ALA A 38 7.69 11.48 -4.34
N SER A 39 7.49 12.37 -5.31
CA SER A 39 8.51 13.35 -5.73
C SER A 39 8.73 14.51 -4.75
N GLY A 40 7.98 14.54 -3.63
CA GLY A 40 8.02 15.60 -2.62
C GLY A 40 7.34 16.91 -3.08
N ARG A 41 6.48 16.85 -4.10
CA ARG A 41 5.81 18.01 -4.68
C ARG A 41 4.33 18.01 -4.33
N GLU A 42 3.72 19.19 -4.36
CA GLU A 42 2.27 19.34 -4.21
C GLU A 42 1.53 18.85 -5.46
N PRO A 43 0.43 18.08 -5.32
CA PRO A 43 -0.40 17.58 -6.43
C PRO A 43 -1.25 18.69 -7.05
N THR A 44 -0.60 19.65 -7.71
CA THR A 44 -1.29 20.66 -8.50
C THR A 44 -1.84 20.05 -9.81
N PRO A 45 -2.92 20.59 -10.40
CA PRO A 45 -3.52 20.04 -11.62
C PRO A 45 -2.54 19.86 -12.78
N GLU A 46 -1.60 20.80 -12.96
CA GLU A 46 -0.57 20.71 -14.00
C GLU A 46 0.40 19.54 -13.78
N ARG A 47 0.75 19.25 -12.52
CA ARG A 47 1.66 18.14 -12.19
C ARG A 47 0.96 16.80 -12.30
N LEU A 48 -0.30 16.73 -11.87
CA LEU A 48 -1.14 15.55 -12.05
C LEU A 48 -1.31 15.19 -13.52
N ALA A 49 -1.53 16.17 -14.41
CA ALA A 49 -1.63 15.92 -15.85
C ALA A 49 -0.32 15.37 -16.43
N ARG A 50 0.84 15.87 -15.99
CA ARG A 50 2.15 15.35 -16.41
C ARG A 50 2.41 13.93 -15.89
N ALA A 51 2.08 13.68 -14.62
CA ALA A 51 2.20 12.36 -14.00
C ALA A 51 1.28 11.34 -14.69
N ALA A 52 0.03 11.72 -14.99
CA ALA A 52 -0.92 10.88 -15.72
C ALA A 52 -0.39 10.51 -17.10
N LYS A 53 0.08 11.50 -17.87
CA LYS A 53 0.67 11.27 -19.19
C LYS A 53 1.87 10.31 -19.13
N LEU A 54 2.73 10.45 -18.12
CA LEU A 54 3.88 9.56 -17.93
C LEU A 54 3.47 8.14 -17.54
N LEU A 55 2.45 7.99 -16.69
CA LEU A 55 1.90 6.69 -16.34
C LEU A 55 1.21 6.02 -17.54
N GLU A 56 0.56 6.78 -18.42
CA GLU A 56 0.00 6.25 -19.67
C GLU A 56 1.09 5.83 -20.67
N GLU A 57 2.19 6.57 -20.76
CA GLU A 57 3.28 6.31 -21.71
C GLU A 57 4.23 5.20 -21.23
N GLU A 58 4.56 5.17 -19.94
CA GLU A 58 5.63 4.32 -19.39
C GLU A 58 5.14 3.36 -18.29
N GLY A 59 3.89 3.49 -17.85
CA GLY A 59 3.31 2.62 -16.84
C GLY A 59 4.08 2.69 -15.51
N PRO A 60 4.30 1.55 -14.83
CA PRO A 60 5.03 1.49 -13.57
C PRO A 60 6.47 2.03 -13.65
N SER A 61 7.09 1.99 -14.83
CA SER A 61 8.46 2.52 -15.04
C SER A 61 8.53 4.05 -14.97
N ALA A 62 7.39 4.75 -15.04
CA ALA A 62 7.32 6.20 -14.85
C ALA A 62 7.87 6.63 -13.47
N VAL A 63 7.80 5.77 -12.46
CA VAL A 63 8.31 6.04 -11.10
C VAL A 63 9.79 6.35 -11.13
N GLU A 64 10.59 5.52 -11.79
CA GLU A 64 12.04 5.69 -11.89
C GLU A 64 12.44 6.96 -12.65
N ARG A 65 11.56 7.42 -13.55
CA ARG A 65 11.82 8.60 -14.39
C ARG A 65 11.33 9.90 -13.77
N TYR A 66 10.25 9.83 -13.00
CA TYR A 66 9.58 10.98 -12.40
C TYR A 66 10.19 11.36 -11.05
N LEU A 67 10.71 10.36 -10.32
CA LEU A 67 11.43 10.58 -9.08
C LEU A 67 12.91 10.86 -9.39
N PRO A 68 13.47 11.98 -8.90
CA PRO A 68 14.89 12.29 -9.05
C PRO A 68 15.79 11.40 -8.19
#